data_AF-A0A450THK0-F1
#
_entry.id   AF-A0A450THK0-F1
#
_cell.length_a   1.000
_cell.length_b   1.000
_cell.length_c   1.000
_cell.angle_alpha   90.00
_cell.angle_beta   90.00
_cell.angle_gamma   90.00
#
_symmetry.space_group_name_H-M   'P 1'
#
loop_
_entity.id
_entity.type
_entity.pdbx_description
1 polymer ?
#
loop_
_entity_poly.entity_id
_entity_poly.type
_entity_poly.pdbx_seq_one_letter_code
_entity_poly.pdbx_strand_id
1 'polypeptide(L)' 'MNTLNDPDDYELRDEYDLSKMRVVAKGRYAPHRRAGKNVVLLDPEMTRFFPSDASVNEALRLVMRAAEIPLRQEKELMS' A
#
# COMPACT_ATOMS: atom_id res chain seq x y z
N MET A 1 -3.47 12.55 44.85
CA MET A 1 -3.03 11.14 44.91
C MET A 1 -3.13 10.61 43.49
N ASN A 2 -2.02 10.47 42.76
CA ASN A 2 -2.04 10.01 41.37
C ASN A 2 -2.31 8.50 41.33
N THR A 3 -3.45 8.14 40.73
CA THR A 3 -3.85 6.77 40.42
C THR A 3 -3.03 6.28 39.23
N LEU A 4 -1.79 5.87 39.48
CA LEU A 4 -1.02 5.08 38.52
C LEU A 4 -1.77 3.77 38.26
N ASN A 5 -2.32 3.61 37.05
CA ASN A 5 -2.98 2.41 36.48
C ASN A 5 -4.52 2.43 36.39
N ASP A 6 -5.13 3.56 36.03
CA ASP A 6 -6.45 3.52 35.40
C ASP A 6 -6.28 3.17 33.90
N PRO A 7 -6.83 2.05 33.40
CA PRO A 7 -6.77 1.70 31.98
C PRO A 7 -7.54 2.67 31.07
N ASP A 8 -8.38 3.55 31.63
CA ASP A 8 -9.11 4.60 30.91
C ASP A 8 -8.46 5.98 31.02
N ASP A 9 -7.24 6.08 31.60
CA ASP A 9 -6.45 7.30 31.61
C ASP A 9 -5.73 7.48 30.26
N TYR A 10 -6.36 8.25 29.38
CA TYR A 10 -5.81 8.67 28.09
C TYR A 10 -4.97 9.94 28.17
N GLU A 11 -4.72 10.50 29.37
CA GLU A 11 -3.87 11.67 29.51
C GLU A 11 -2.41 11.32 29.22
N LEU A 12 -1.78 12.14 28.37
CA LEU A 12 -0.37 11.99 28.08
C LEU A 12 0.43 12.39 29.32
N ARG A 13 1.25 11.48 29.84
CA ARG A 13 2.05 11.78 31.04
C ARG A 13 3.01 12.94 30.79
N ASP A 14 3.28 13.72 31.84
CA ASP A 14 4.15 14.89 31.81
C ASP A 14 5.58 14.58 31.29
N GLU A 15 6.05 13.34 31.45
CA GLU A 15 7.37 12.92 30.94
C GLU A 15 7.41 12.77 29.41
N TYR A 16 6.27 12.61 28.74
CA TYR A 16 6.18 12.48 27.29
C TYR A 16 6.04 13.84 26.60
N ASP A 17 7.17 14.48 26.35
CA ASP A 17 7.20 15.70 25.52
C ASP A 17 7.31 15.35 24.03
N LEU A 18 6.16 15.32 23.33
CA LEU A 18 6.10 15.05 21.89
C LEU A 18 6.85 16.09 21.04
N SER A 19 7.10 17.31 21.56
CA SER A 19 7.85 18.34 20.84
C SER A 19 9.34 17.99 20.69
N LYS A 20 9.87 17.16 21.60
CA LYS A 20 11.24 16.64 21.56
C LYS A 20 11.36 15.38 20.70
N MET A 21 10.25 14.80 20.24
CA MET A 21 10.29 13.61 19.41
C MET A 21 10.79 13.94 18.00
N ARG A 22 11.78 13.19 17.54
CA ARG A 22 12.26 13.29 16.16
C ARG A 22 11.15 12.83 15.20
N VAL A 23 10.64 13.74 14.37
CA VAL A 23 9.58 13.43 13.39
C VAL A 23 10.08 12.43 12.36
N VAL A 24 9.69 11.19 12.60
CA VAL A 24 9.59 10.00 11.75
C VAL A 24 8.97 10.15 10.35
N ALA A 25 9.67 10.28 9.20
CA ALA A 25 8.98 10.12 7.91
C ALA A 25 8.26 8.76 7.87
N LYS A 26 6.94 8.77 7.62
CA LYS A 26 6.08 7.58 7.58
C LYS A 26 6.68 6.55 6.62
N GLY A 27 6.87 5.32 7.09
CA GLY A 27 7.47 4.24 6.30
C GLY A 27 9.00 4.17 6.30
N ARG A 28 9.71 4.90 7.19
CA ARG A 28 11.17 4.73 7.39
C ARG A 28 11.59 3.31 7.78
N TYR A 29 10.69 2.54 8.40
CA TYR A 29 10.95 1.16 8.83
C TYR A 29 10.64 0.09 7.78
N ALA A 30 10.14 0.49 6.61
CA ALA A 30 9.89 -0.45 5.50
C ALA A 30 9.95 0.29 4.15
N PRO A 31 11.14 0.78 3.75
CA PRO A 31 11.30 1.49 2.48
C PRO A 31 10.84 0.64 1.28
N HIS A 32 11.00 -0.69 1.37
CA HIS A 32 10.57 -1.64 0.35
C HIS A 32 9.04 -1.74 0.20
N ARG A 33 8.26 -1.39 1.23
CA ARG A 33 6.78 -1.35 1.18
C ARG A 33 6.23 -0.16 0.40
N ARG A 34 7.08 0.78 -0.03
CA ARG A 34 6.66 1.92 -0.85
C ARG A 34 6.40 1.53 -2.31
N ALA A 35 7.03 0.45 -2.79
CA ALA A 35 6.73 -0.12 -4.09
C ALA A 35 5.69 -1.24 -3.91
N GLY A 36 4.54 -1.12 -4.58
CA GLY A 36 3.58 -2.23 -4.65
C GLY A 36 2.37 -2.10 -3.73
N LYS A 37 1.58 -1.03 -3.91
CA LYS A 37 0.24 -0.93 -3.31
C LYS A 37 -0.90 -1.43 -4.20
N ASN A 38 -0.58 -2.11 -5.30
CA ASN A 38 -1.56 -2.65 -6.26
C ASN A 38 -1.36 -4.17 -6.45
N VAL A 39 -1.34 -4.93 -5.35
CA VAL A 39 -1.34 -6.40 -5.43
C VAL A 39 -2.78 -6.86 -5.60
N VAL A 40 -3.11 -7.36 -6.79
CA VAL A 40 -4.42 -7.98 -7.07
C VAL A 40 -4.25 -9.49 -6.86
N LEU A 41 -5.02 -10.06 -5.93
CA LEU A 41 -5.02 -11.50 -5.70
C LEU A 41 -5.80 -12.19 -6.84
N LEU A 42 -5.15 -13.10 -7.54
CA LEU A 42 -5.78 -13.92 -8.58
C LEU A 42 -6.44 -15.15 -7.96
N ASP A 43 -7.42 -15.70 -8.67
CA ASP A 43 -8.04 -16.98 -8.30
C ASP A 43 -6.97 -18.10 -8.22
N PRO A 44 -7.01 -18.99 -7.20
CA PRO A 44 -6.09 -20.10 -7.08
C PRO A 44 -5.95 -20.97 -8.34
N GLU A 45 -7.01 -21.18 -9.11
CA GLU A 45 -6.96 -21.98 -10.34
C GLU A 45 -6.12 -21.30 -11.44
N MET A 46 -6.08 -19.95 -11.47
CA MET A 46 -5.26 -19.18 -12.42
C MET A 46 -3.76 -19.39 -12.19
N THR A 47 -3.34 -19.66 -10.95
CA THR A 47 -1.91 -19.86 -10.62
C THR A 47 -1.29 -21.08 -11.31
N ARG A 48 -2.12 -22.07 -11.68
CA ARG A 48 -1.69 -23.25 -12.46
C ARG A 48 -1.35 -22.90 -13.90
N PHE A 49 -2.02 -21.90 -14.47
CA PHE A 49 -1.83 -21.46 -15.86
C PHE A 49 -0.84 -20.30 -15.96
N PHE A 50 -0.79 -19.44 -14.92
CA PHE A 50 0.05 -18.26 -14.86
C PHE A 50 0.92 -18.27 -13.60
N PRO A 51 2.12 -18.86 -13.68
CA PRO A 51 3.02 -19.00 -12.53
C PRO A 51 3.68 -17.68 -12.10
N SER A 52 3.56 -16.62 -12.91
CA SER A 52 4.08 -15.28 -12.58
C SER A 52 3.15 -14.16 -13.03
N ASP A 53 3.22 -13.05 -12.32
CA ASP A 53 2.67 -11.75 -12.69
C ASP A 53 3.14 -11.28 -14.09
N ALA A 54 4.39 -11.56 -14.47
CA ALA A 54 4.87 -11.30 -15.82
C ALA A 54 4.06 -12.05 -16.90
N SER A 55 3.75 -13.33 -16.66
CA SER A 55 2.97 -14.15 -17.60
C SER A 55 1.52 -13.67 -17.76
N VAL A 56 0.90 -13.19 -16.68
CA VAL A 56 -0.45 -12.60 -16.71
C VAL A 56 -0.45 -11.31 -17.51
N ASN A 57 0.53 -10.43 -17.26
CA ASN A 57 0.63 -9.14 -17.93
C ASN A 57 0.85 -9.29 -19.43
N GLU A 58 1.67 -10.26 -19.86
CA GLU A 58 1.85 -10.58 -21.28
C GLU A 58 0.56 -11.07 -21.94
N ALA A 59 -0.18 -11.96 -21.28
CA ALA A 59 -1.46 -12.45 -21.79
C ALA A 59 -2.48 -11.30 -21.93
N LEU A 60 -2.59 -10.43 -20.92
CA LEU A 60 -3.48 -9.27 -20.98
C LEU A 60 -3.07 -8.29 -22.09
N ARG A 61 -1.77 -8.05 -22.32
CA ARG A 61 -1.29 -7.22 -23.44
C ARG A 61 -1.68 -7.81 -24.80
N LEU A 62 -1.68 -9.13 -24.94
CA LEU A 62 -2.14 -9.78 -26.17
C LEU A 62 -3.64 -9.58 -26.37
N VAL A 63 -4.44 -9.77 -25.31
CA VAL A 63 -5.89 -9.50 -25.35
C VAL A 63 -6.19 -8.05 -25.71
N MET A 64 -5.48 -7.09 -25.10
CA MET A 64 -5.66 -5.66 -25.39
C MET A 64 -5.37 -5.34 -26.86
N ARG A 65 -4.32 -5.94 -27.44
CA ARG A 65 -3.97 -5.78 -28.86
C ARG A 65 -5.02 -6.41 -29.78
N ALA A 66 -5.50 -7.61 -29.44
CA ALA A 66 -6.48 -8.33 -30.25
C ALA A 66 -7.87 -7.68 -30.22
N ALA A 67 -8.26 -7.12 -29.07
CA ALA A 67 -9.56 -6.48 -28.87
C ALA A 67 -9.54 -4.96 -29.12
N GLU A 68 -8.41 -4.40 -29.58
CA GLU A 68 -8.20 -2.96 -29.82
C GLU A 68 -8.70 -2.08 -28.66
N ILE A 69 -8.45 -2.53 -27.42
CA ILE A 69 -8.97 -1.85 -26.22
C ILE A 69 -8.31 -0.46 -26.15
N PRO A 70 -9.07 0.64 -26.21
CA PRO A 70 -8.50 1.97 -26.16
C PRO A 70 -7.86 2.17 -24.79
N LEU A 71 -6.58 2.55 -24.78
CA LEU A 71 -5.91 2.94 -23.55
C LEU A 71 -6.60 4.19 -23.01
N ARG A 72 -7.21 4.09 -21.83
CA ARG A 72 -7.82 5.24 -21.16
C ARG A 72 -6.68 6.22 -20.83
N GLN A 73 -6.56 7.28 -21.63
CA GLN A 73 -5.58 8.33 -21.35
C GLN A 73 -5.96 8.99 -20.03
N GLU A 74 -5.01 9.02 -19.11
CA GLU A 74 -5.13 9.69 -17.81
C GLU A 74 -5.12 11.21 -18.03
N LYS A 75 -6.23 11.75 -18.56
CA LYS A 75 -6.51 13.19 -18.51
C LYS A 75 -6.94 13.54 -17.09
N GLU A 76 -6.01 13.57 -16.13
CA GLU A 76 -6.17 14.21 -14.81
C GLU A 76 -4.97 13.91 -13.91
N LEU A 77 -3.80 14.51 -14.19
CA LEU A 77 -2.83 14.77 -13.12
C LEU A 77 -1.99 16.04 -13.35
N MET A 78 -2.49 16.96 -14.19
CA MET A 78 -1.89 18.30 -14.37
C MET A 78 -2.96 19.39 -14.50
N SER A 79 -4.03 19.31 -13.70
CA SER A 79 -4.87 20.47 -13.37
C SER A 79 -4.80 20.77 -11.88
#